data_AF-A0A3N5MAX5-F1
#
_entry.id   AF-A0A3N5MAX5-F1
#
_cell.length_a   1.000
_cell.length_b   1.000
_cell.length_c   1.000
_cell.angle_alpha   90.00
_cell.angle_beta   90.00
_cell.angle_gamma   90.00
#
_symmetry.space_group_name_H-M   'P 1'
#
loop_
_entity.id
_entity.type
_entity.pdbx_description
1 polymer ?
#
loop_
_entity_poly.entity_id
_entity_poly.type
_entity_poly.pdbx_seq_one_letter_code
_entity_poly.pdbx_strand_id
1 'polypeptide(L)' 'MRIFTLPVVLGGGKKLFANGSAPHSYKLTRSRVSSTGLMIAHYECDGEIKIGDTALNNPSKLEVARRERMKREG' A
#
# COMPACT_ATOMS: atom_id res chain seq x y z
N MET A 1 15.97 1.31 2.68
CA MET A 1 15.52 2.59 2.07
C MET A 1 15.30 3.63 3.15
N ARG A 2 15.71 4.89 2.95
CA ARG A 2 15.40 6.01 3.84
C ARG A 2 14.47 6.97 3.09
N ILE A 3 13.29 7.25 3.65
CA ILE A 3 12.30 8.15 3.05
C ILE A 3 12.16 9.39 3.94
N PHE A 4 12.13 10.54 3.29
CA PHE A 4 11.96 11.85 3.89
C PHE A 4 10.68 12.47 3.34
N THR A 5 9.68 12.65 4.20
CA THR A 5 8.38 13.22 3.81
C THR A 5 8.24 14.62 4.37
N LEU A 6 8.08 15.59 3.47
CA LEU A 6 7.89 17.00 3.79
C LEU A 6 6.41 17.37 3.60
N PRO A 7 5.84 18.25 4.45
CA PRO A 7 4.46 18.69 4.35
C PRO A 7 4.31 19.80 3.28
N VAL A 8 4.66 19.49 2.03
CA VAL A 8 4.59 20.43 0.90
C VAL A 8 3.98 19.76 -0.34
N VAL A 9 3.25 20.54 -1.12
CA VAL A 9 2.69 20.10 -2.41
C VAL A 9 3.45 20.81 -3.53
N LEU A 10 4.11 20.05 -4.40
CA LEU A 10 4.98 20.60 -5.45
C LEU A 10 4.26 20.84 -6.80
N GLY A 11 3.11 20.23 -7.04
CA GLY A 11 2.38 20.32 -8.33
C GLY A 11 3.01 19.51 -9.49
N GLY A 12 4.33 19.31 -9.48
CA GLY A 12 5.06 18.48 -10.45
C GLY A 12 6.53 18.31 -10.07
N GLY A 13 7.26 17.44 -10.79
CA GLY A 13 8.71 17.29 -10.60
C GLY A 13 9.21 15.85 -10.72
N LYS A 14 10.42 15.63 -10.21
CA LYS A 14 11.05 14.30 -10.17
C LYS A 14 10.29 13.40 -9.22
N LYS A 15 10.06 12.15 -9.63
CA LYS A 15 9.40 11.13 -8.82
C LYS A 15 10.43 10.31 -8.07
N LEU A 16 10.12 9.92 -6.84
CA LEU A 16 10.94 8.99 -6.06
C LEU A 16 11.00 7.60 -6.71
N PHE A 17 9.89 7.20 -7.34
CA PHE A 17 9.77 5.96 -8.10
C PHE A 17 9.32 6.29 -9.52
N ALA A 18 10.03 5.73 -10.51
CA ALA A 18 9.68 5.90 -11.90
C ALA A 18 8.43 5.08 -12.27
N ASN A 19 7.83 5.39 -13.41
CA ASN A 19 6.78 4.53 -13.95
C ASN A 19 7.36 3.14 -14.24
N GLY A 20 6.65 2.07 -13.84
CA GLY A 20 7.11 0.69 -14.05
C GLY A 20 8.16 0.20 -13.04
N SER A 21 8.41 0.92 -11.93
CA SER A 21 9.24 0.40 -10.85
C SER A 21 8.70 -0.94 -10.35
N ALA A 22 9.60 -1.94 -10.23
CA ALA A 22 9.25 -3.27 -9.75
C ALA A 22 8.72 -3.20 -8.31
N PRO A 23 7.70 -4.02 -7.98
CA PRO A 23 7.14 -4.01 -6.64
C PRO A 23 8.11 -4.71 -5.67
N HIS A 24 8.30 -4.15 -4.48
CA HIS A 24 9.14 -4.70 -3.42
C HIS A 24 8.46 -4.57 -2.07
N SER A 25 8.70 -5.54 -1.18
CA SER A 25 8.28 -5.46 0.22
C SER A 25 9.33 -4.72 1.05
N TYR A 26 8.88 -3.87 1.97
CA TYR A 26 9.74 -3.15 2.91
C TYR A 26 9.12 -3.12 4.29
N LYS A 27 9.94 -3.32 5.31
CA LYS A 27 9.57 -3.23 6.73
C LYS A 27 10.12 -1.95 7.33
N LEU A 28 9.26 -1.18 8.02
CA LEU A 28 9.70 -0.02 8.79
C LEU A 28 10.49 -0.50 10.02
N THR A 29 11.73 -0.05 10.16
CA THR A 29 12.59 -0.38 11.31
C THR A 29 12.73 0.77 12.28
N ARG A 30 12.57 2.01 11.81
CA ARG A 30 12.60 3.21 12.65
C ARG A 30 11.89 4.38 11.99
N SER A 31 11.20 5.19 12.79
CA SER A 31 10.65 6.47 12.35
C SER A 31 10.89 7.58 13.37
N ARG A 32 11.00 8.82 12.90
CA ARG A 32 11.01 10.02 13.74
C ARG A 32 10.44 11.20 12.97
N VAL A 33 9.78 12.13 13.67
CA VAL A 33 9.40 13.44 13.14
C VAL A 33 10.34 14.50 13.73
N SER A 34 10.86 15.41 12.90
CA SER A 34 11.67 16.54 13.36
C SER A 34 10.78 17.62 14.01
N SER A 35 11.40 18.59 14.68
CA SER A 35 10.71 19.79 15.16
C SER A 35 10.08 20.64 14.04
N THR A 36 10.56 20.50 12.80
CA THR A 36 10.07 21.22 11.61
C THR A 36 8.98 20.46 10.84
N GLY A 37 8.55 19.29 11.31
CA GLY A 37 7.52 18.47 10.67
C GLY A 37 8.05 17.55 9.55
N LEU A 38 9.37 17.41 9.38
CA LEU A 38 9.96 16.42 8.48
C LEU A 38 9.82 15.01 9.07
N MET A 39 9.12 14.11 8.37
CA MET A 39 9.05 12.71 8.74
C MET A 39 10.21 11.94 8.12
N ILE A 40 10.98 11.23 8.96
CA ILE A 40 12.10 10.40 8.56
C ILE A 40 11.74 8.95 8.85
N ALA A 41 11.75 8.10 7.83
CA ALA A 41 11.43 6.69 7.95
C ALA A 41 12.55 5.81 7.37
N HIS A 42 13.00 4.85 8.17
CA HIS A 42 13.99 3.85 7.80
C HIS A 42 13.29 2.53 7.52
N TYR A 43 13.52 2.00 6.32
CA TYR A 43 12.97 0.75 5.86
C TYR A 43 14.08 -0.23 5.49
N GLU A 44 13.83 -1.50 5.71
CA GLU A 44 14.65 -2.61 5.22
C GLU A 44 13.84 -3.45 4.24
N CYS A 45 14.51 -4.09 3.28
CA CYS A 45 13.83 -5.00 2.36
C CYS A 45 13.21 -6.16 3.16
N ASP A 46 11.94 -6.46 2.90
CA ASP A 46 11.17 -7.46 3.65
C ASP A 46 10.73 -8.62 2.74
N GLY A 47 11.66 -9.03 1.88
CA GLY A 47 11.53 -10.21 1.01
C GLY A 47 10.33 -10.17 0.06
N GLU A 48 9.67 -11.31 -0.06
CA GLU A 48 8.52 -11.51 -0.93
C GLU A 48 7.31 -10.66 -0.53
N ILE A 49 6.55 -10.22 -1.54
CA ILE A 49 5.33 -9.47 -1.32
C ILE A 49 4.25 -10.43 -0.84
N LYS A 50 3.84 -10.27 0.41
CA LYS A 50 2.71 -11.01 0.97
C LYS A 50 1.41 -10.45 0.40
N ILE A 51 0.80 -11.18 -0.53
CA ILE A 51 -0.56 -10.90 -0.99
C ILE A 51 -1.50 -11.50 0.05
N GLY A 52 -2.18 -10.65 0.80
CA GLY A 52 -3.21 -11.09 1.73
C GLY A 52 -4.46 -11.55 0.99
N ASP A 53 -5.08 -12.64 1.47
CA ASP A 53 -6.43 -13.00 1.04
C ASP A 53 -7.42 -12.09 1.78
N THR A 54 -8.21 -11.31 1.02
CA THR A 54 -9.26 -10.45 1.55
C THR A 54 -10.63 -11.11 1.49
N ALA A 55 -10.73 -12.36 1.04
CA ALA A 55 -11.96 -13.09 1.04
C ALA A 55 -12.46 -13.29 2.48
N LEU A 56 -13.71 -12.89 2.72
CA LEU A 56 -14.38 -13.25 3.95
C LEU A 56 -14.61 -14.76 3.95
N ASN A 57 -14.11 -15.46 4.97
CA ASN A 57 -14.34 -16.90 5.16
C ASN A 57 -15.84 -17.25 5.22
N ASN A 58 -16.69 -16.28 5.56
CA ASN A 58 -18.14 -16.45 5.60
C ASN A 58 -18.83 -15.22 4.97
N PRO A 59 -19.20 -15.24 3.68
CA PRO A 59 -19.84 -14.11 3.01
C PRO A 59 -21.23 -13.83 3.60
N SER A 60 -21.63 -12.56 3.60
CA SER A 60 -22.97 -12.16 4.05
C SER A 60 -24.05 -12.75 3.14
N LYS A 61 -25.29 -12.89 3.65
CA LYS A 61 -26.43 -13.36 2.83
C LYS A 61 -26.62 -12.52 1.56
N LEU A 62 -26.37 -11.21 1.65
CA LEU A 62 -26.44 -10.29 0.50
C LEU A 62 -25.36 -10.59 -0.54
N GLU A 63 -24.13 -10.88 -0.10
CA GLU A 63 -23.03 -11.24 -1.00
C GLU A 63 -23.27 -12.59 -1.68
N VAL A 64 -23.81 -13.58 -0.94
CA VAL A 64 -24.23 -14.87 -1.51
C VAL A 64 -25.28 -14.65 -2.61
N ALA A 65 -26.33 -13.87 -2.33
CA ALA A 65 -27.37 -13.59 -3.31
C ALA A 65 -26.84 -12.85 -4.56
N ARG A 66 -25.90 -11.90 -4.38
CA ARG A 66 -25.23 -11.21 -5.48
C ARG A 66 -24.46 -12.17 -6.36
N ARG A 67 -23.69 -13.10 -5.78
CA ARG A 67 -22.92 -14.12 -6.50
C ARG A 67 -23.81 -15.07 -7.30
N GLU A 68 -24.92 -15.52 -6.72
CA GLU A 68 -25.91 -16.37 -7.40
C GLU A 68 -26.64 -15.64 -8.53
N ARG A 69 -26.85 -14.32 -8.43
CA ARG A 69 -27.32 -13.50 -9.55
C ARG A 69 -26.29 -13.46 -10.68
N MET A 70 -25.03 -13.16 -10.37
CA MET A 70 -23.95 -13.10 -11.38
C MET A 70 -23.74 -14.41 -12.14
N LYS A 71 -23.85 -15.56 -11.47
CA LYS A 71 -23.75 -16.89 -12.11
C LYS A 71 -24.89 -17.21 -13.09
N ARG A 72 -26.06 -16.57 -12.95
CA ARG A 72 -27.23 -16.79 -13.82
C ARG A 72 -27.24 -15.84 -15.02
N GLU A 73 -26.57 -14.71 -14.89
CA GLU A 73 -26.54 -13.63 -15.89
C GLU A 73 -25.29 -13.68 -16.79
N GLY A 74 -24.27 -14.46 -16.42
CA GLY A 74 -23.12 -14.77 -17.26
C GLY A 74 -23.28 -16.09 -17.98
#